data_AF-A0A0P0P1L7-F1
#
_entry.id   AF-A0A0P0P1L7-F1
#
_cell.length_a   1.000
_cell.length_b   1.000
_cell.length_c   1.000
_cell.angle_alpha   90.00
_cell.angle_beta   90.00
_cell.angle_gamma   90.00
#
_symmetry.space_group_name_H-M   'P 1'
#
loop_
_entity.id
_entity.type
_entity.pdbx_description
1 polymer ?
#
loop_
_entity_poly.entity_id
_entity_poly.type
_entity_poly.pdbx_seq_one_letter_code
_entity_poly.pdbx_strand_id
1 'polypeptide(L)'
;MTQTVILIEVDVTSPAGVVSTLRFADRAIRPMPPTDALRPNVAWDDCLLEAPTIRRALFEDFALLTPGLGVGAMKLANGHGGLDAYQAHVWGQISVKRWTEGTPFSTAVEIFRGLASTPRFSHSTSEAGQVTVGFYDYRAELDTPVQATTYAGTNGTGGVLYEGAADGLKGKPKPLAYGNLIDAHLPAPQVNGAIRAHQLHAGAVNGSIAIFDRGAAAGFADQGDRVGAVFDAFNPAAASYTTDKGRGLLKINGDPVGALSFGCQGDSTPTYVDTVGPITARILTKAGVPAGRIGASVSALAATASVGVFAADQISAADMIKPLTRAALAALIPDRLGVWQATPIAPPAAVADLTLLEDQIKDLQADESAPAPAGIIRVGYGKIWTTFSGGDLAPALRNTAAAEKLGSTWRWAVLEDAAVKARLPGAWRTIEIETALRSEADALALANQLKALFGLRSDGAPRRQWKVTVELTDEALALPLGKTVRLVYPPRGLDVLLLLLGEEPGRPSRDLAIWTLWG
;
A
#
# COMPACT_ATOMS: atom_id res chain seq x y z
N MET A 1 -22.12 -17.92 -34.09
CA MET A 1 -20.84 -17.44 -33.55
C MET A 1 -21.12 -16.97 -32.13
N THR A 2 -20.60 -17.65 -31.12
CA THR A 2 -20.65 -17.17 -29.73
C THR A 2 -19.78 -15.92 -29.63
N GLN A 3 -20.35 -14.82 -29.17
CA GLN A 3 -19.65 -13.52 -29.11
C GLN A 3 -19.40 -13.14 -27.65
N THR A 4 -18.23 -12.54 -27.41
CA THR A 4 -17.79 -12.04 -26.10
C THR A 4 -18.55 -10.79 -25.69
N VAL A 5 -19.24 -10.83 -24.55
CA VAL A 5 -20.02 -9.73 -23.97
C VAL A 5 -19.29 -9.18 -22.75
N ILE A 6 -19.30 -7.86 -22.58
CA ILE A 6 -18.86 -7.22 -21.34
C ILE A 6 -20.08 -6.96 -20.47
N LEU A 7 -20.01 -7.44 -19.22
CA LEU A 7 -21.05 -7.34 -18.21
C LEU A 7 -20.53 -6.50 -17.03
N ILE A 8 -21.34 -5.57 -16.55
CA ILE A 8 -21.02 -4.72 -15.39
C ILE A 8 -22.11 -4.84 -14.35
N GLU A 9 -21.74 -5.20 -13.12
CA GLU A 9 -22.62 -5.09 -11.95
C GLU A 9 -22.14 -3.93 -11.08
N VAL A 10 -23.04 -3.02 -10.72
CA VAL A 10 -22.75 -1.92 -9.78
C VAL A 10 -23.75 -1.93 -8.64
N ASP A 11 -23.24 -2.03 -7.41
CA ASP A 11 -24.07 -1.87 -6.23
C ASP A 11 -24.37 -0.39 -6.00
N VAL A 12 -25.64 -0.04 -5.84
CA VAL A 12 -26.10 1.32 -5.56
C VAL A 12 -26.89 1.33 -4.26
N THR A 13 -26.67 2.37 -3.46
CA THR A 13 -27.38 2.59 -2.19
C THR A 13 -28.24 3.84 -2.31
N SER A 14 -29.54 3.70 -2.10
CA SER A 14 -30.48 4.82 -2.16
C SER A 14 -30.32 5.77 -0.97
N PRO A 15 -30.85 7.00 -1.02
CA PRO A 15 -30.89 7.91 0.12
C PRO A 15 -31.58 7.34 1.37
N ALA A 16 -32.46 6.34 1.19
CA ALA A 16 -33.11 5.61 2.28
C ALA A 16 -32.28 4.44 2.82
N GLY A 17 -31.05 4.22 2.31
CA GLY A 17 -30.15 3.15 2.73
C GLY A 17 -30.45 1.78 2.11
N VAL A 18 -31.31 1.71 1.09
CA VAL A 18 -31.64 0.45 0.40
C VAL A 18 -30.56 0.15 -0.63
N VAL A 19 -29.96 -1.03 -0.56
CA VAL A 19 -28.94 -1.51 -1.52
C VAL A 19 -29.62 -2.28 -2.65
N SER A 20 -29.29 -1.96 -3.89
CA SER A 20 -29.66 -2.72 -5.09
C SER A 20 -28.47 -2.83 -6.04
N THR A 21 -28.53 -3.72 -7.03
CA THR A 21 -27.46 -3.90 -8.02
C THR A 21 -27.98 -3.57 -9.42
N LEU A 22 -27.38 -2.56 -10.04
CA LEU A 22 -27.58 -2.23 -11.45
C LEU A 22 -26.72 -3.14 -12.33
N ARG A 23 -27.23 -3.50 -13.51
CA ARG A 23 -26.62 -4.49 -14.39
C ARG A 23 -26.60 -3.99 -15.83
N PHE A 24 -25.41 -3.79 -16.36
CA PHE A 24 -25.20 -3.24 -17.70
C PHE A 24 -24.46 -4.22 -18.60
N ALA A 25 -24.80 -4.25 -19.88
CA ALA A 25 -24.11 -5.01 -20.92
C ALA A 25 -23.72 -4.11 -22.10
N ASP A 26 -22.63 -4.45 -22.80
CA ASP A 26 -22.16 -3.75 -24.01
C ASP A 26 -23.06 -3.95 -25.24
N ARG A 27 -24.12 -4.74 -25.08
CA ARG A 27 -25.10 -5.07 -26.12
C ARG A 27 -26.36 -5.65 -25.48
N ALA A 28 -27.43 -5.73 -26.26
CA ALA A 28 -28.60 -6.52 -25.88
C ALA A 28 -28.24 -8.01 -25.76
N ILE A 29 -28.54 -8.60 -24.60
CA ILE A 29 -28.44 -10.03 -24.36
C ILE A 29 -29.78 -10.58 -23.88
N ARG A 30 -30.02 -11.86 -24.14
CA ARG A 30 -31.18 -12.54 -23.57
C ARG A 30 -31.04 -12.64 -22.05
N PRO A 31 -32.15 -12.54 -21.28
CA PRO A 31 -32.11 -12.85 -19.86
C PRO A 31 -31.48 -14.23 -19.63
N MET A 32 -30.73 -14.34 -18.54
CA MET A 32 -30.12 -15.61 -18.14
C MET A 32 -31.21 -16.67 -17.94
N PRO A 33 -30.96 -17.94 -18.29
CA PRO A 33 -31.98 -18.97 -18.19
C PRO A 33 -32.44 -19.15 -16.73
N PRO A 34 -33.70 -19.57 -16.49
CA PRO A 34 -34.21 -19.84 -15.14
C PRO A 34 -33.38 -20.86 -14.36
N THR A 35 -32.65 -21.72 -15.08
CA THR A 35 -31.78 -22.77 -14.55
C THR A 35 -30.36 -22.30 -14.27
N ASP A 36 -30.00 -21.04 -14.53
CA ASP A 36 -28.68 -20.52 -14.18
C ASP A 36 -28.52 -20.49 -12.65
N ALA A 37 -27.46 -21.12 -12.15
CA ALA A 37 -27.26 -21.30 -10.71
C ALA A 37 -26.90 -19.99 -9.98
N LEU A 38 -26.35 -19.00 -10.68
CA LEU A 38 -25.84 -17.77 -10.07
C LEU A 38 -26.71 -16.54 -10.36
N ARG A 39 -27.39 -16.52 -11.51
CA ARG A 39 -28.18 -15.37 -11.99
C ARG A 39 -29.47 -15.82 -12.69
N PRO A 40 -30.39 -16.56 -12.03
CA PRO A 40 -31.62 -17.04 -12.68
C PRO A 40 -32.53 -15.88 -13.09
N ASN A 41 -32.97 -15.86 -14.37
CA ASN A 41 -33.89 -14.85 -14.92
C ASN A 41 -33.43 -13.38 -14.80
N VAL A 42 -32.14 -13.13 -14.63
CA VAL A 42 -31.61 -11.78 -14.49
C VAL A 42 -31.52 -11.11 -15.85
N ALA A 43 -32.14 -9.93 -15.97
CA ALA A 43 -32.03 -9.05 -17.14
C ALA A 43 -30.83 -8.10 -16.99
N TRP A 44 -30.30 -7.65 -18.14
CA TRP A 44 -29.16 -6.75 -18.24
C TRP A 44 -29.53 -5.62 -19.20
N ASP A 45 -29.27 -4.38 -18.78
CA ASP A 45 -29.56 -3.20 -19.57
C ASP A 45 -28.44 -2.96 -20.59
N ASP A 46 -28.77 -2.80 -21.86
CA ASP A 46 -27.82 -2.60 -22.98
C ASP A 46 -27.32 -1.16 -23.10
N CYS A 47 -27.07 -0.54 -21.95
CA CYS A 47 -26.71 0.87 -21.86
C CYS A 47 -25.20 1.12 -21.91
N LEU A 48 -24.34 0.11 -21.93
CA LEU A 48 -22.88 0.33 -21.96
C LEU A 48 -22.42 0.69 -23.37
N LEU A 49 -21.99 1.94 -23.56
CA LEU A 49 -21.62 2.47 -24.88
C LEU A 49 -20.29 1.91 -25.40
N GLU A 50 -19.33 1.70 -24.50
CA GLU A 50 -17.98 1.24 -24.81
C GLU A 50 -17.49 0.30 -23.71
N ALA A 51 -16.60 -0.64 -24.07
CA ALA A 51 -15.93 -1.47 -23.07
C ALA A 51 -15.20 -0.57 -22.05
N PRO A 52 -15.31 -0.84 -20.74
CA PRO A 52 -14.69 0.01 -19.74
C PRO A 52 -13.18 0.05 -19.94
N THR A 53 -12.63 1.26 -19.87
CA THR A 53 -11.19 1.42 -19.85
C THR A 53 -10.72 1.02 -18.45
N ILE A 54 -9.83 0.04 -18.36
CA ILE A 54 -9.28 -0.45 -17.08
C ILE A 54 -7.77 -0.41 -17.20
N ARG A 55 -7.08 0.14 -16.20
CA ARG A 55 -5.63 0.11 -16.09
C ARG A 55 -5.23 -0.34 -14.69
N ARG A 56 -4.38 -1.37 -14.60
CA ARG A 56 -3.75 -1.83 -13.36
C ARG A 56 -2.25 -1.86 -13.56
N ALA A 57 -1.52 -1.24 -12.64
CA ALA A 57 -0.06 -1.28 -12.63
C ALA A 57 0.46 -1.42 -11.20
N LEU A 58 1.61 -2.09 -11.06
CA LEU A 58 2.36 -2.15 -9.80
C LEU A 58 2.76 -0.75 -9.34
N PHE A 59 3.16 0.09 -10.29
CA PHE A 59 3.63 1.46 -10.06
C PHE A 59 3.06 2.41 -11.11
N GLU A 60 2.70 3.62 -10.69
CA GLU A 60 2.44 4.72 -11.62
C GLU A 60 3.75 5.30 -12.14
N ASP A 61 4.71 5.49 -11.23
CA ASP A 61 6.08 5.82 -11.55
C ASP A 61 7.00 4.69 -11.06
N PHE A 62 7.44 3.86 -12.00
CA PHE A 62 8.37 2.77 -11.72
C PHE A 62 9.75 3.28 -11.29
N ALA A 63 10.13 4.49 -11.71
CA ALA A 63 11.40 5.09 -11.36
C ALA A 63 11.49 5.39 -9.86
N LEU A 64 10.39 5.91 -9.28
CA LEU A 64 10.28 6.28 -7.87
C LEU A 64 9.65 5.19 -6.99
N LEU A 65 9.30 4.05 -7.59
CA LEU A 65 8.53 2.98 -6.95
C LEU A 65 7.28 3.57 -6.25
N THR A 66 6.61 4.49 -6.94
CA THR A 66 5.37 5.10 -6.47
C THR A 66 4.21 4.20 -6.87
N PRO A 67 3.48 3.62 -5.90
CA PRO A 67 2.32 2.79 -6.21
C PRO A 67 1.34 3.58 -7.08
N GLY A 68 0.85 2.98 -8.16
CA GLY A 68 -0.22 3.61 -8.92
C GLY A 68 -1.58 3.40 -8.27
N LEU A 69 -2.60 4.11 -8.74
CA LEU A 69 -3.99 3.75 -8.50
C LEU A 69 -4.49 2.97 -9.72
N GLY A 70 -5.22 1.87 -9.50
CA GLY A 70 -5.91 1.20 -10.60
C GLY A 70 -7.11 2.04 -10.96
N VAL A 71 -7.18 2.50 -12.20
CA VAL A 71 -8.20 3.44 -12.64
C VAL A 71 -8.97 2.87 -13.81
N GLY A 72 -10.22 3.29 -13.92
CA GLY A 72 -11.00 3.06 -15.10
C GLY A 72 -12.21 3.95 -15.21
N ALA A 73 -12.87 3.86 -16.35
CA ALA A 73 -14.10 4.58 -16.61
C ALA A 73 -14.99 3.80 -17.56
N MET A 74 -16.30 3.90 -17.33
CA MET A 74 -17.35 3.43 -18.23
C MET A 74 -18.27 4.59 -18.62
N LYS A 75 -18.85 4.47 -19.81
CA LYS A 75 -19.85 5.40 -20.34
C LYS A 75 -21.15 4.66 -20.58
N LEU A 76 -22.24 5.20 -20.04
CA LEU A 76 -23.57 4.63 -20.13
C LEU A 76 -24.49 5.54 -20.94
N ALA A 77 -25.32 4.94 -21.78
CA ALA A 77 -26.43 5.57 -22.47
C ALA A 77 -27.57 5.82 -21.49
N ASN A 78 -28.04 7.05 -21.44
CA ASN A 78 -29.17 7.52 -20.64
C ASN A 78 -30.11 8.41 -21.48
N GLY A 79 -30.18 8.18 -22.79
CA GLY A 79 -31.07 8.95 -23.68
C GLY A 79 -32.56 8.79 -23.36
N HIS A 80 -32.93 7.73 -22.65
CA HIS A 80 -34.29 7.43 -22.19
C HIS A 80 -34.56 7.90 -20.74
N GLY A 81 -33.57 8.49 -20.05
CA GLY A 81 -33.71 9.00 -18.68
C GLY A 81 -33.82 7.93 -17.58
N GLY A 82 -33.64 6.64 -17.90
CA GLY A 82 -33.80 5.55 -16.93
C GLY A 82 -32.80 5.58 -15.78
N LEU A 83 -31.64 6.22 -15.97
CA LEU A 83 -30.63 6.35 -14.92
C LEU A 83 -30.84 7.58 -14.02
N ASP A 84 -31.77 8.47 -14.34
CA ASP A 84 -31.98 9.73 -13.61
C ASP A 84 -32.46 9.50 -12.17
N ALA A 85 -33.17 8.39 -11.93
CA ALA A 85 -33.57 7.98 -10.58
C ALA A 85 -32.38 7.70 -9.64
N TYR A 86 -31.19 7.44 -10.20
CA TYR A 86 -30.00 7.07 -9.44
C TYR A 86 -29.03 8.24 -9.21
N GLN A 87 -29.38 9.47 -9.59
CA GLN A 87 -28.52 10.65 -9.41
C GLN A 87 -28.17 10.91 -7.94
N ALA A 88 -29.11 10.67 -7.03
CA ALA A 88 -28.91 10.82 -5.59
C ALA A 88 -28.40 9.55 -4.88
N HIS A 89 -28.14 8.47 -5.62
CA HIS A 89 -27.67 7.22 -5.03
C HIS A 89 -26.15 7.22 -4.88
N VAL A 90 -25.65 6.52 -3.86
CA VAL A 90 -24.23 6.24 -3.72
C VAL A 90 -23.90 5.00 -4.54
N TRP A 91 -23.00 5.13 -5.51
CA TRP A 91 -22.51 4.02 -6.32
C TRP A 91 -21.31 3.42 -5.59
N GLY A 92 -21.43 2.15 -5.20
CA GLY A 92 -20.48 1.43 -4.36
C GLY A 92 -19.60 0.50 -5.18
N GLN A 93 -19.65 -0.80 -4.87
CA GLN A 93 -18.81 -1.79 -5.52
C GLN A 93 -19.19 -1.94 -7.01
N ILE A 94 -18.18 -2.02 -7.86
CA ILE A 94 -18.30 -2.34 -9.28
C ILE A 94 -17.57 -3.64 -9.60
N SER A 95 -18.16 -4.43 -10.47
CA SER A 95 -17.61 -5.67 -10.99
C SER A 95 -17.76 -5.68 -12.51
N VAL A 96 -16.66 -5.84 -13.23
CA VAL A 96 -16.61 -5.91 -14.69
C VAL A 96 -16.20 -7.33 -15.06
N LYS A 97 -17.02 -7.98 -15.87
CA LYS A 97 -16.85 -9.38 -16.28
C LYS A 97 -16.86 -9.50 -17.79
N ARG A 98 -16.06 -10.43 -18.30
CA ARG A 98 -16.13 -10.93 -19.67
C ARG A 98 -16.92 -12.22 -19.67
N TRP A 99 -17.92 -12.34 -20.54
CA TRP A 99 -18.77 -13.51 -20.62
C TRP A 99 -19.01 -13.92 -22.08
N THR A 100 -19.21 -15.21 -22.33
CA THR A 100 -19.53 -15.72 -23.66
C THR A 100 -21.02 -15.99 -23.74
N GLU A 101 -21.72 -15.28 -24.64
CA GLU A 101 -23.18 -15.40 -24.76
C GLU A 101 -23.60 -16.85 -25.03
N GLY A 102 -24.61 -17.32 -24.28
CA GLY A 102 -25.14 -18.68 -24.38
C GLY A 102 -24.45 -19.71 -23.47
N THR A 103 -23.42 -19.32 -22.72
CA THR A 103 -22.79 -20.17 -21.70
C THR A 103 -23.32 -19.85 -20.29
N PRO A 104 -23.27 -20.77 -19.30
CA PRO A 104 -23.69 -20.48 -17.93
C PRO A 104 -22.93 -19.27 -17.34
N PHE A 105 -23.56 -18.48 -16.46
CA PHE A 105 -22.90 -17.30 -15.89
C PHE A 105 -21.66 -17.64 -15.04
N SER A 106 -21.53 -18.88 -14.57
CA SER A 106 -20.34 -19.36 -13.86
C SER A 106 -19.07 -19.37 -14.72
N THR A 107 -19.18 -19.25 -16.05
CA THR A 107 -18.04 -19.11 -16.96
C THR A 107 -17.60 -17.65 -17.12
N ALA A 108 -18.35 -16.68 -16.57
CA ALA A 108 -17.99 -15.28 -16.66
C ALA A 108 -16.69 -15.03 -15.88
N VAL A 109 -15.72 -14.40 -16.55
CA VAL A 109 -14.39 -14.12 -16.01
C VAL A 109 -14.35 -12.67 -15.53
N GLU A 110 -14.06 -12.47 -14.26
CA GLU A 110 -13.89 -11.15 -13.66
C GLU A 110 -12.62 -10.48 -14.21
N ILE A 111 -12.77 -9.33 -14.87
CA ILE A 111 -11.63 -8.54 -15.37
C ILE A 111 -11.26 -7.42 -14.41
N PHE A 112 -12.21 -6.95 -13.59
CA PHE A 112 -11.97 -5.90 -12.60
C PHE A 112 -13.04 -5.89 -11.51
N ARG A 113 -12.62 -5.77 -10.25
CA ARG A 113 -13.47 -5.45 -9.12
C ARG A 113 -12.90 -4.29 -8.32
N GLY A 114 -13.75 -3.33 -7.97
CA GLY A 114 -13.33 -2.13 -7.25
C GLY A 114 -14.49 -1.27 -6.77
N LEU A 115 -14.23 0.03 -6.64
CA LEU A 115 -15.18 1.04 -6.16
C LEU A 115 -15.54 2.00 -7.30
N ALA A 116 -16.83 2.22 -7.51
CA ALA A 116 -17.34 3.25 -8.39
C ALA A 116 -17.17 4.64 -7.74
N SER A 117 -16.88 5.63 -8.57
CA SER A 117 -16.96 7.04 -8.20
C SER A 117 -18.39 7.55 -8.37
N THR A 118 -18.66 8.74 -7.86
CA THR A 118 -19.94 9.42 -8.11
C THR A 118 -20.17 9.57 -9.62
N PRO A 119 -21.30 9.07 -10.15
CA PRO A 119 -21.62 9.19 -11.57
C PRO A 119 -21.75 10.65 -11.99
N ARG A 120 -21.23 10.98 -13.17
CA ARG A 120 -21.39 12.29 -13.80
C ARG A 120 -22.43 12.20 -14.90
N PHE A 121 -23.56 12.86 -14.69
CA PHE A 121 -24.64 12.98 -15.67
C PHE A 121 -24.34 14.17 -16.58
N SER A 122 -24.20 13.92 -17.88
CA SER A 122 -23.89 14.99 -18.82
C SER A 122 -25.14 15.80 -19.16
N HIS A 123 -25.02 17.11 -19.00
CA HIS A 123 -26.01 18.10 -19.45
C HIS A 123 -25.56 18.84 -20.71
N SER A 124 -24.40 18.47 -21.27
CA SER A 124 -23.88 19.08 -22.49
C SER A 124 -24.68 18.62 -23.71
N THR A 125 -24.88 19.51 -24.67
CA THR A 125 -25.45 19.17 -25.99
C THR A 125 -24.57 18.19 -26.78
N SER A 126 -23.25 18.17 -26.53
CA SER A 126 -22.30 17.28 -27.21
C SER A 126 -22.27 15.85 -26.68
N GLU A 127 -22.77 15.63 -25.47
CA GLU A 127 -22.79 14.33 -24.76
C GLU A 127 -24.16 14.09 -24.11
N ALA A 128 -25.22 14.64 -24.72
CA ALA A 128 -26.55 14.64 -24.14
C ALA A 128 -27.04 13.21 -23.88
N GLY A 129 -27.56 12.97 -22.69
CA GLY A 129 -28.03 11.64 -22.29
C GLY A 129 -26.91 10.62 -22.10
N GLN A 130 -25.71 11.04 -21.68
CA GLN A 130 -24.64 10.13 -21.24
C GLN A 130 -24.38 10.24 -19.74
N VAL A 131 -24.03 9.11 -19.14
CA VAL A 131 -23.55 9.02 -17.76
C VAL A 131 -22.15 8.45 -17.77
N THR A 132 -21.19 9.19 -17.24
CA THR A 132 -19.80 8.73 -17.09
C THR A 132 -19.55 8.33 -15.65
N VAL A 133 -19.04 7.13 -15.45
CA VAL A 133 -18.71 6.61 -14.12
C VAL A 133 -17.24 6.21 -14.11
N GLY A 134 -16.43 6.96 -13.37
CA GLY A 134 -15.08 6.53 -13.04
C GLY A 134 -15.12 5.43 -11.99
N PHE A 135 -14.10 4.58 -11.95
CA PHE A 135 -13.95 3.60 -10.90
C PHE A 135 -12.47 3.36 -10.60
N TYR A 136 -12.21 2.91 -9.38
CA TYR A 136 -10.88 2.72 -8.82
C TYR A 136 -10.78 1.35 -8.19
N ASP A 137 -9.58 0.77 -8.15
CA ASP A 137 -9.40 -0.42 -7.33
C ASP A 137 -9.45 -0.08 -5.83
N TYR A 138 -9.42 -1.11 -4.99
CA TYR A 138 -9.55 -0.94 -3.55
C TYR A 138 -8.37 -0.21 -2.88
N ARG A 139 -7.33 0.23 -3.62
CA ARG A 139 -6.28 1.08 -3.02
C ARG A 139 -6.83 2.40 -2.49
N ALA A 140 -7.92 2.91 -3.09
CA ALA A 140 -8.62 4.10 -2.61
C ALA A 140 -9.15 3.95 -1.16
N GLU A 141 -9.36 2.71 -0.66
CA GLU A 141 -9.76 2.50 0.75
C GLU A 141 -8.65 2.90 1.74
N LEU A 142 -7.39 2.84 1.31
CA LEU A 142 -6.23 3.11 2.17
C LEU A 142 -5.89 4.59 2.31
N ASP A 143 -6.56 5.47 1.56
CA ASP A 143 -6.40 6.93 1.67
C ASP A 143 -7.07 7.49 2.94
N THR A 144 -7.82 6.66 3.66
CA THR A 144 -8.44 7.02 4.94
C THR A 144 -7.45 6.94 6.11
N PRO A 145 -7.63 7.77 7.16
CA PRO A 145 -6.79 7.72 8.34
C PRO A 145 -6.88 6.37 9.07
N VAL A 146 -5.74 5.75 9.35
CA VAL A 146 -5.69 4.45 10.04
C VAL A 146 -5.93 4.57 11.56
N GLN A 147 -5.79 5.77 12.11
CA GLN A 147 -6.04 6.07 13.53
C GLN A 147 -7.49 6.53 13.75
N ALA A 148 -8.42 5.57 13.81
CA ALA A 148 -9.82 5.88 14.10
C ALA A 148 -10.05 6.35 15.56
N THR A 149 -9.15 6.01 16.49
CA THR A 149 -9.26 6.39 17.90
C THR A 149 -8.49 7.65 18.22
N THR A 150 -9.17 8.61 18.85
CA THR A 150 -8.60 9.88 19.31
C THR A 150 -8.66 9.97 20.83
N TYR A 151 -7.85 10.88 21.39
CA TYR A 151 -7.87 11.22 22.80
C TYR A 151 -9.13 12.02 23.16
N ALA A 152 -9.80 11.64 24.24
CA ALA A 152 -11.01 12.34 24.68
C ALA A 152 -10.72 13.69 25.37
N GLY A 153 -9.50 13.90 25.88
CA GLY A 153 -9.13 15.12 26.62
C GLY A 153 -9.79 15.21 28.00
N THR A 154 -10.14 14.06 28.59
CA THR A 154 -10.97 13.97 29.80
C THR A 154 -10.16 13.77 31.08
N ASN A 155 -8.83 13.92 31.06
CA ASN A 155 -8.05 13.91 32.31
C ASN A 155 -8.37 15.14 33.18
N GLY A 156 -9.44 15.03 33.95
CA GLY A 156 -9.84 15.98 34.99
C GLY A 156 -9.74 15.38 36.39
N THR A 157 -10.06 16.20 37.39
CA THR A 157 -10.15 15.83 38.81
C THR A 157 -11.29 14.84 39.04
N GLY A 158 -11.00 13.53 38.99
CA GLY A 158 -12.00 12.50 39.28
C GLY A 158 -11.62 11.03 39.05
N GLY A 159 -10.40 10.72 38.58
CA GLY A 159 -9.93 9.35 38.42
C GLY A 159 -8.61 9.25 37.65
N VAL A 160 -7.98 8.07 37.64
CA VAL A 160 -6.81 7.81 36.78
C VAL A 160 -7.28 7.63 35.35
N LEU A 161 -7.16 8.69 34.55
CA LEU A 161 -7.46 8.69 33.12
C LEU A 161 -6.17 8.87 32.32
N TYR A 162 -6.14 8.28 31.12
CA TYR A 162 -5.02 8.33 30.17
C TYR A 162 -5.49 8.91 28.84
N GLU A 163 -6.31 9.95 28.91
CA GLU A 163 -6.93 10.61 27.76
C GLU A 163 -6.35 12.00 27.48
N GLY A 164 -5.33 12.41 28.25
CA GLY A 164 -4.72 13.72 28.15
C GLY A 164 -5.60 14.86 28.67
N ALA A 165 -5.00 16.03 28.85
CA ALA A 165 -5.74 17.25 29.20
C ALA A 165 -6.58 17.73 28.00
N ALA A 166 -7.68 18.44 28.31
CA ALA A 166 -8.54 19.06 27.29
C ALA A 166 -7.73 20.00 26.39
N ASP A 167 -6.87 20.81 27.00
CA ASP A 167 -5.96 21.72 26.32
C ASP A 167 -4.67 20.97 25.96
N GLY A 168 -4.69 20.24 24.84
CA GLY A 168 -3.45 19.74 24.23
C GLY A 168 -3.56 18.41 23.51
N LEU A 169 -4.27 17.42 24.08
CA LEU A 169 -4.41 16.09 23.47
C LEU A 169 -5.81 15.82 22.92
N LYS A 170 -6.86 16.50 23.39
CA LYS A 170 -8.24 16.29 22.91
C LYS A 170 -8.33 16.29 21.38
N GLY A 171 -8.94 15.25 20.82
CA GLY A 171 -9.15 15.09 19.38
C GLY A 171 -7.90 14.65 18.59
N LYS A 172 -6.70 14.61 19.21
CA LYS A 172 -5.51 14.07 18.54
C LYS A 172 -5.60 12.54 18.44
N PRO A 173 -5.09 11.95 17.36
CA PRO A 173 -5.07 10.50 17.22
C PRO A 173 -4.17 9.85 18.27
N LYS A 174 -4.53 8.64 18.70
CA LYS A 174 -3.65 7.84 19.56
C LYS A 174 -2.50 7.26 18.73
N PRO A 175 -1.29 7.14 19.29
CA PRO A 175 -0.11 6.76 18.52
C PRO A 175 -0.17 5.29 18.07
N LEU A 176 0.36 5.01 16.89
CA LEU A 176 0.54 3.66 16.38
C LEU A 176 2.02 3.35 16.22
N ALA A 177 2.44 2.19 16.70
CA ALA A 177 3.81 1.72 16.70
C ALA A 177 3.79 0.27 16.22
N TYR A 178 4.52 -0.06 15.18
CA TYR A 178 4.65 -1.43 14.66
C TYR A 178 6.11 -1.80 14.48
N GLY A 179 6.43 -3.07 14.74
CA GLY A 179 7.76 -3.62 14.53
C GLY A 179 8.79 -3.19 15.57
N ASN A 180 10.06 -3.16 15.19
CA ASN A 180 11.17 -2.84 16.08
C ASN A 180 11.49 -1.34 16.05
N LEU A 181 11.23 -0.66 17.17
CA LEU A 181 11.42 0.78 17.34
C LEU A 181 12.25 1.08 18.60
N ILE A 182 13.08 0.14 19.06
CA ILE A 182 13.79 0.26 20.34
C ILE A 182 14.79 1.43 20.38
N ASP A 183 15.36 1.80 19.22
CA ASP A 183 16.31 2.90 19.05
C ASP A 183 15.73 4.06 18.19
N ALA A 184 14.40 4.14 18.10
CA ALA A 184 13.71 5.02 17.17
C ALA A 184 13.48 6.46 17.67
N HIS A 185 13.69 6.73 18.96
CA HIS A 185 13.43 8.04 19.58
C HIS A 185 12.03 8.58 19.23
N LEU A 186 11.00 7.86 19.67
CA LEU A 186 9.58 8.16 19.46
C LEU A 186 9.13 9.34 20.34
N PRO A 187 8.39 10.33 19.80
CA PRO A 187 7.77 11.40 20.57
C PRO A 187 6.44 10.93 21.20
N ALA A 188 6.51 10.13 22.27
CA ALA A 188 5.33 9.57 22.91
C ALA A 188 4.54 10.64 23.69
N PRO A 189 3.24 10.86 23.41
CA PRO A 189 2.44 11.86 24.11
C PRO A 189 2.34 11.57 25.60
N GLN A 190 2.46 12.62 26.42
CA GLN A 190 2.21 12.54 27.85
C GLN A 190 0.70 12.53 28.10
N VAL A 191 0.16 11.34 28.33
CA VAL A 191 -1.28 11.14 28.50
C VAL A 191 -1.78 11.46 29.90
N ASN A 192 -0.91 11.60 30.91
CA ASN A 192 -1.27 12.10 32.24
C ASN A 192 -0.08 12.79 32.91
N GLY A 193 -0.15 14.12 33.07
CA GLY A 193 0.93 14.92 33.64
C GLY A 193 1.16 14.71 35.15
N ALA A 194 0.11 14.42 35.93
CA ALA A 194 0.19 14.31 37.39
C ALA A 194 1.01 13.09 37.84
N ILE A 195 0.95 12.01 37.07
CA ILE A 195 1.67 10.75 37.33
C ILE A 195 2.74 10.45 36.26
N ARG A 196 3.04 11.45 35.41
CA ARG A 196 4.00 11.37 34.29
C ARG A 196 3.83 10.11 33.45
N ALA A 197 2.59 9.83 33.04
CA ALA A 197 2.28 8.71 32.16
C ALA A 197 2.40 9.10 30.68
N HIS A 198 3.01 8.23 29.88
CA HIS A 198 3.14 8.37 28.43
C HIS A 198 2.51 7.17 27.71
N GLN A 199 2.01 7.39 26.50
CA GLN A 199 1.47 6.32 25.65
C GLN A 199 2.33 6.12 24.41
N LEU A 200 2.82 4.90 24.22
CA LEU A 200 3.65 4.50 23.08
C LEU A 200 2.83 3.96 21.92
N HIS A 201 1.73 3.28 22.24
CA HIS A 201 0.86 2.65 21.27
C HIS A 201 -0.60 2.63 21.76
N ALA A 202 -1.53 2.75 20.81
CA ALA A 202 -2.96 2.55 21.01
C ALA A 202 -3.30 1.05 21.01
N GLY A 203 -2.74 0.31 21.97
CA GLY A 203 -2.85 -1.15 22.06
C GLY A 203 -1.68 -1.75 22.81
N ALA A 204 -1.50 -3.07 22.67
CA ALA A 204 -0.43 -3.77 23.37
C ALA A 204 0.95 -3.53 22.74
N VAL A 205 1.98 -3.32 23.55
CA VAL A 205 3.39 -3.25 23.13
C VAL A 205 4.16 -4.49 23.60
N ASN A 206 5.32 -4.78 23.00
CA ASN A 206 6.16 -5.90 23.40
C ASN A 206 7.46 -5.47 24.10
N GLY A 207 8.08 -6.40 24.81
CA GLY A 207 9.49 -6.29 25.22
C GLY A 207 9.78 -5.18 26.22
N SER A 208 11.04 -4.75 26.25
CA SER A 208 11.52 -3.64 27.08
C SER A 208 11.27 -2.30 26.39
N ILE A 209 11.10 -1.25 27.19
CA ILE A 209 10.96 0.13 26.72
C ILE A 209 12.29 0.85 26.95
N ALA A 210 12.82 1.48 25.91
CA ALA A 210 13.94 2.39 26.03
C ALA A 210 13.42 3.80 26.34
N ILE A 211 14.03 4.47 27.31
CA ILE A 211 13.73 5.86 27.67
C ILE A 211 14.99 6.67 27.47
N PHE A 212 14.87 7.76 26.71
CA PHE A 212 15.98 8.66 26.40
C PHE A 212 15.68 10.06 26.89
N ASP A 213 16.66 10.69 27.54
CA ASP A 213 16.66 12.11 27.92
C ASP A 213 17.75 12.81 27.13
N ARG A 214 17.38 13.84 26.34
CA ARG A 214 18.34 14.58 25.49
C ARG A 214 19.15 13.67 24.56
N GLY A 215 18.50 12.63 24.03
CA GLY A 215 19.09 11.64 23.13
C GLY A 215 19.93 10.54 23.81
N ALA A 216 20.29 10.69 25.08
CA ALA A 216 21.04 9.66 25.81
C ALA A 216 20.09 8.76 26.60
N ALA A 217 20.50 7.51 26.90
CA ALA A 217 19.73 6.63 27.77
C ALA A 217 19.49 7.32 29.13
N ALA A 218 18.22 7.41 29.54
CA ALA A 218 17.83 8.16 30.73
C ALA A 218 18.15 7.41 32.05
N GLY A 219 18.54 6.14 31.97
CA GLY A 219 18.99 5.36 33.13
C GLY A 219 17.90 4.97 34.14
N PHE A 220 16.63 5.10 33.78
CA PHE A 220 15.53 4.67 34.65
C PHE A 220 15.54 3.15 34.84
N ALA A 221 15.39 2.70 36.09
CA ALA A 221 15.27 1.28 36.42
C ALA A 221 13.87 0.75 36.11
N ASP A 222 13.80 -0.43 35.46
CA ASP A 222 12.53 -1.11 35.19
C ASP A 222 11.96 -1.74 36.46
N GLN A 223 10.72 -1.39 36.83
CA GLN A 223 9.99 -2.01 37.95
C GLN A 223 8.95 -3.04 37.49
N GLY A 224 9.01 -3.46 36.24
CA GLY A 224 8.17 -4.49 35.66
C GLY A 224 6.83 -3.98 35.11
N ASP A 225 6.12 -4.92 34.50
CA ASP A 225 4.80 -4.70 33.93
C ASP A 225 3.70 -4.86 34.97
N ARG A 226 2.71 -3.97 34.92
CA ARG A 226 1.53 -3.95 35.79
C ARG A 226 0.31 -3.74 34.92
N VAL A 227 -0.76 -4.49 35.18
CA VAL A 227 -1.96 -4.49 34.32
C VAL A 227 -3.11 -3.75 35.00
N GLY A 228 -3.76 -2.86 34.25
CA GLY A 228 -5.03 -2.23 34.64
C GLY A 228 -4.92 -1.45 35.96
N ALA A 229 -5.81 -1.72 36.90
CA ALA A 229 -5.87 -1.00 38.18
C ALA A 229 -4.56 -1.09 39.00
N VAL A 230 -3.77 -2.17 38.84
CA VAL A 230 -2.47 -2.31 39.51
C VAL A 230 -1.49 -1.28 39.00
N PHE A 231 -1.46 -1.05 37.68
CA PHE A 231 -0.67 0.04 37.10
C PHE A 231 -1.19 1.40 37.56
N ASP A 232 -2.51 1.57 37.60
CA ASP A 232 -3.15 2.85 37.94
C ASP A 232 -2.79 3.32 39.35
N ALA A 233 -2.80 2.40 40.33
CA ALA A 233 -2.44 2.68 41.72
C ALA A 233 -0.92 2.70 41.98
N PHE A 234 -0.10 2.15 41.08
CA PHE A 234 1.34 2.05 41.31
C PHE A 234 2.06 3.37 41.04
N ASN A 235 2.93 3.73 41.98
CA ASN A 235 3.86 4.84 41.86
C ASN A 235 5.29 4.26 41.76
N PRO A 236 6.00 4.44 40.63
CA PRO A 236 7.39 3.97 40.52
C PRO A 236 8.27 4.57 41.61
N ALA A 237 9.33 3.86 42.02
CA ALA A 237 10.36 4.47 42.87
C ALA A 237 11.12 5.56 42.10
N ALA A 238 11.84 6.42 42.84
CA ALA A 238 12.68 7.45 42.22
C ALA A 238 13.67 6.83 41.22
N ALA A 239 13.91 7.53 40.12
CA ALA A 239 14.72 7.08 38.99
C ALA A 239 14.28 5.71 38.43
N SER A 240 12.98 5.41 38.47
CA SER A 240 12.41 4.17 37.94
C SER A 240 11.20 4.39 37.03
N TYR A 241 10.83 3.36 36.28
CA TYR A 241 9.61 3.33 35.47
C TYR A 241 8.81 2.03 35.67
N THR A 242 7.50 2.08 35.40
CA THR A 242 6.64 0.90 35.28
C THR A 242 5.91 0.94 33.95
N THR A 243 5.49 -0.23 33.46
CA THR A 243 4.72 -0.35 32.21
C THR A 243 3.33 -0.91 32.48
N ASP A 244 2.39 -0.61 31.58
CA ASP A 244 1.22 -1.44 31.29
C ASP A 244 1.27 -1.76 29.80
N LYS A 245 1.89 -2.89 29.49
CA LYS A 245 2.17 -3.32 28.13
C LYS A 245 0.88 -3.60 27.36
N GLY A 246 -0.19 -4.04 28.02
CA GLY A 246 -1.48 -4.30 27.37
C GLY A 246 -2.18 -3.04 26.86
N ARG A 247 -1.98 -1.90 27.55
CA ARG A 247 -2.51 -0.58 27.13
C ARG A 247 -1.49 0.30 26.40
N GLY A 248 -0.23 -0.16 26.27
CA GLY A 248 0.83 0.61 25.63
C GLY A 248 1.28 1.83 26.43
N LEU A 249 1.17 1.75 27.77
CA LEU A 249 1.44 2.85 28.69
C LEU A 249 2.74 2.64 29.46
N LEU A 250 3.37 3.74 29.87
CA LEU A 250 4.43 3.74 30.86
C LEU A 250 4.26 4.91 31.84
N LYS A 251 4.71 4.73 33.08
CA LYS A 251 4.86 5.82 34.06
C LYS A 251 6.33 5.92 34.44
N ILE A 252 6.82 7.14 34.54
CA ILE A 252 8.17 7.43 35.03
C ILE A 252 8.10 8.16 36.37
N ASN A 253 9.05 7.91 37.25
CA ASN A 253 9.27 8.73 38.43
C ASN A 253 10.73 9.20 38.48
N GLY A 254 10.95 10.44 38.10
CA GLY A 254 12.24 11.13 38.11
C GLY A 254 12.18 12.35 37.20
N ASP A 255 13.08 13.31 37.42
CA ASP A 255 13.07 14.61 36.76
C ASP A 255 13.98 14.63 35.53
N PRO A 256 13.45 14.42 34.31
CA PRO A 256 14.24 14.53 33.09
C PRO A 256 14.76 15.96 32.92
N VAL A 257 15.97 16.10 32.38
CA VAL A 257 16.60 17.41 32.20
C VAL A 257 16.13 18.09 30.91
N GLY A 258 15.84 17.32 29.87
CA GLY A 258 15.31 17.83 28.61
C GLY A 258 14.13 17.01 28.08
N ALA A 259 13.92 17.12 26.77
CA ALA A 259 12.83 16.41 26.10
C ALA A 259 13.06 14.90 26.14
N LEU A 260 12.05 14.18 26.62
CA LEU A 260 12.04 12.73 26.60
C LEU A 260 11.68 12.21 25.20
N SER A 261 12.36 11.13 24.81
CA SER A 261 11.97 10.30 23.67
C SER A 261 12.04 8.84 24.07
N PHE A 262 11.37 7.98 23.33
CA PHE A 262 11.17 6.59 23.74
C PHE A 262 11.55 5.61 22.63
N GLY A 263 11.71 4.36 23.00
CA GLY A 263 11.80 3.25 22.06
C GLY A 263 11.05 2.05 22.58
N CYS A 264 10.45 1.28 21.69
CA CYS A 264 9.72 0.07 22.06
C CYS A 264 9.72 -0.95 20.94
N GLN A 265 9.32 -2.17 21.27
CA GLN A 265 8.76 -3.06 20.28
C GLN A 265 7.25 -2.78 20.20
N GLY A 266 6.76 -2.48 19.00
CA GLY A 266 5.39 -2.00 18.76
C GLY A 266 4.31 -3.05 19.02
N ASP A 267 3.22 -2.94 18.27
CA ASP A 267 2.02 -3.78 18.38
C ASP A 267 2.35 -5.27 18.61
N SER A 268 1.80 -5.81 19.68
CA SER A 268 2.02 -7.18 20.13
C SER A 268 0.76 -8.06 20.11
N THR A 269 -0.34 -7.58 19.49
CA THR A 269 -1.62 -8.31 19.45
C THR A 269 -1.81 -9.02 18.09
N PRO A 270 -2.04 -10.35 18.04
CA PRO A 270 -2.06 -11.31 19.15
C PRO A 270 -0.65 -11.75 19.63
N THR A 271 0.38 -11.55 18.81
CA THR A 271 1.79 -11.78 19.14
C THR A 271 2.64 -10.65 18.58
N TYR A 272 3.90 -10.53 19.01
CA TYR A 272 4.81 -9.56 18.42
C TYR A 272 5.29 -10.01 17.02
N VAL A 273 5.36 -9.07 16.08
CA VAL A 273 5.93 -9.24 14.74
C VAL A 273 6.74 -8.01 14.34
N ASP A 274 7.84 -8.22 13.66
CA ASP A 274 8.75 -7.15 13.21
C ASP A 274 9.14 -7.24 11.73
N THR A 275 8.44 -8.06 10.96
CA THR A 275 8.66 -8.24 9.52
C THR A 275 7.56 -7.59 8.68
N VAL A 276 7.89 -7.24 7.44
CA VAL A 276 7.03 -6.42 6.56
C VAL A 276 5.64 -7.03 6.35
N GLY A 277 5.57 -8.32 5.99
CA GLY A 277 4.31 -8.98 5.62
C GLY A 277 3.27 -8.98 6.75
N PRO A 278 3.59 -9.57 7.92
CA PRO A 278 2.69 -9.57 9.07
C PRO A 278 2.28 -8.17 9.55
N ILE A 279 3.19 -7.19 9.54
CA ILE A 279 2.84 -5.80 9.91
C ILE A 279 1.87 -5.20 8.90
N THR A 280 2.11 -5.40 7.61
CA THR A 280 1.24 -4.90 6.53
C THR A 280 -0.17 -5.47 6.65
N ALA A 281 -0.30 -6.78 6.92
CA ALA A 281 -1.60 -7.42 7.12
C ALA A 281 -2.37 -6.83 8.32
N ARG A 282 -1.68 -6.46 9.40
CA ARG A 282 -2.30 -5.78 10.56
C ARG A 282 -2.77 -4.38 10.24
N ILE A 283 -1.98 -3.62 9.48
CA ILE A 283 -2.38 -2.27 9.05
C ILE A 283 -3.60 -2.34 8.12
N LEU A 284 -3.63 -3.28 7.18
CA LEU A 284 -4.82 -3.52 6.33
C LEU A 284 -6.06 -3.86 7.16
N THR A 285 -5.92 -4.76 8.14
CA THR A 285 -7.01 -5.12 9.04
C THR A 285 -7.50 -3.90 9.84
N LYS A 286 -6.57 -3.09 10.34
CA LYS A 286 -6.88 -1.87 11.09
C LYS A 286 -7.52 -0.78 10.22
N ALA A 287 -7.18 -0.73 8.94
CA ALA A 287 -7.82 0.13 7.93
C ALA A 287 -9.23 -0.36 7.54
N GLY A 288 -9.71 -1.47 8.09
CA GLY A 288 -11.05 -2.01 7.82
C GLY A 288 -11.11 -2.96 6.63
N VAL A 289 -9.98 -3.39 6.08
CA VAL A 289 -9.96 -4.40 5.02
C VAL A 289 -10.40 -5.75 5.61
N PRO A 290 -11.48 -6.37 5.10
CA PRO A 290 -11.95 -7.67 5.56
C PRO A 290 -10.90 -8.76 5.35
N ALA A 291 -10.80 -9.71 6.30
CA ALA A 291 -9.81 -10.79 6.25
C ALA A 291 -9.84 -11.60 4.94
N GLY A 292 -11.04 -11.85 4.38
CA GLY A 292 -11.19 -12.55 3.10
C GLY A 292 -10.67 -11.78 1.87
N ARG A 293 -10.41 -10.48 2.00
CA ARG A 293 -9.77 -9.64 0.97
C ARG A 293 -8.27 -9.45 1.22
N ILE A 294 -7.68 -10.05 2.26
CA ILE A 294 -6.23 -10.03 2.49
C ILE A 294 -5.67 -11.36 1.97
N GLY A 295 -4.97 -11.30 0.83
CA GLY A 295 -4.40 -12.49 0.20
C GLY A 295 -3.24 -13.07 1.01
N ALA A 296 -3.03 -14.38 0.87
CA ALA A 296 -1.97 -15.10 1.58
C ALA A 296 -0.56 -14.57 1.24
N SER A 297 -0.37 -13.97 0.06
CA SER A 297 0.90 -13.37 -0.36
C SER A 297 1.35 -12.22 0.54
N VAL A 298 0.43 -11.49 1.18
CA VAL A 298 0.75 -10.37 2.07
C VAL A 298 1.53 -10.86 3.29
N SER A 299 0.97 -11.85 4.00
CA SER A 299 1.63 -12.45 5.17
C SER A 299 2.85 -13.28 4.81
N ALA A 300 2.88 -13.87 3.61
CA ALA A 300 3.99 -14.68 3.10
C ALA A 300 5.15 -13.85 2.52
N LEU A 301 5.07 -12.51 2.53
CA LEU A 301 6.11 -11.65 1.99
C LEU A 301 7.44 -11.89 2.73
N ALA A 302 8.41 -12.48 2.03
CA ALA A 302 9.63 -13.08 2.56
C ALA A 302 10.70 -12.10 3.09
N ALA A 303 10.32 -10.86 3.41
CA ALA A 303 11.25 -9.88 3.97
C ALA A 303 11.48 -10.17 5.47
N THR A 304 12.56 -10.91 5.75
CA THR A 304 12.99 -11.26 7.12
C THR A 304 13.67 -10.11 7.86
N ALA A 305 13.96 -9.01 7.17
CA ALA A 305 14.56 -7.82 7.79
C ALA A 305 13.62 -7.23 8.84
N SER A 306 14.20 -6.84 9.98
CA SER A 306 13.46 -6.16 11.04
C SER A 306 13.11 -4.74 10.60
N VAL A 307 11.82 -4.39 10.65
CA VAL A 307 11.28 -3.10 10.25
C VAL A 307 10.55 -2.43 11.41
N GLY A 308 10.38 -1.11 11.32
CA GLY A 308 9.61 -0.34 12.29
C GLY A 308 8.94 0.88 11.67
N VAL A 309 7.66 1.09 11.99
CA VAL A 309 6.89 2.27 11.57
C VAL A 309 6.10 2.84 12.76
N PHE A 310 6.07 4.16 12.86
CA PHE A 310 5.39 4.88 13.92
C PHE A 310 4.66 6.12 13.38
N ALA A 311 3.48 6.38 13.93
CA ALA A 311 2.68 7.56 13.67
C ALA A 311 2.05 8.07 14.98
N ALA A 312 2.39 9.30 15.37
CA ALA A 312 1.73 10.02 16.47
C ALA A 312 0.60 10.92 15.95
N ASP A 313 0.79 11.49 14.76
CA ASP A 313 -0.19 12.31 14.06
C ASP A 313 -1.02 11.47 13.08
N GLN A 314 -2.08 12.08 12.54
CA GLN A 314 -3.01 11.45 11.62
C GLN A 314 -2.28 11.05 10.33
N ILE A 315 -2.30 9.76 10.00
CA ILE A 315 -1.70 9.21 8.77
C ILE A 315 -2.68 8.30 8.03
N SER A 316 -2.62 8.29 6.70
CA SER A 316 -3.35 7.32 5.88
C SER A 316 -2.76 5.90 6.06
N ALA A 317 -3.57 4.87 5.84
CA ALA A 317 -3.05 3.50 5.82
C ALA A 317 -2.02 3.30 4.69
N ALA A 318 -2.24 3.95 3.54
CA ALA A 318 -1.34 3.92 2.39
C ALA A 318 0.05 4.46 2.74
N ASP A 319 0.13 5.63 3.40
CA ASP A 319 1.40 6.25 3.77
C ASP A 319 2.13 5.47 4.87
N MET A 320 1.40 4.79 5.75
CA MET A 320 1.99 3.92 6.76
C MET A 320 2.56 2.63 6.16
N ILE A 321 1.91 2.08 5.13
CA ILE A 321 2.32 0.86 4.41
C ILE A 321 3.48 1.12 3.44
N LYS A 322 3.51 2.28 2.79
CA LYS A 322 4.51 2.64 1.78
C LYS A 322 5.98 2.38 2.18
N PRO A 323 6.49 2.81 3.35
CA PRO A 323 7.86 2.51 3.74
C PRO A 323 8.09 1.02 4.04
N LEU A 324 7.05 0.27 4.42
CA LEU A 324 7.12 -1.18 4.66
C LEU A 324 7.26 -1.94 3.34
N THR A 325 6.42 -1.66 2.35
CA THR A 325 6.47 -2.35 1.05
C THR A 325 7.76 -2.04 0.29
N ARG A 326 8.26 -0.80 0.41
CA ARG A 326 9.59 -0.41 -0.10
C ARG A 326 10.73 -1.18 0.55
N ALA A 327 10.66 -1.44 1.86
CA ALA A 327 11.66 -2.23 2.58
C ALA A 327 11.78 -3.67 2.06
N ALA A 328 10.70 -4.22 1.49
CA ALA A 328 10.66 -5.56 0.91
C ALA A 328 10.80 -5.58 -0.63
N LEU A 329 11.05 -4.42 -1.27
CA LEU A 329 10.97 -4.25 -2.73
C LEU A 329 9.71 -4.89 -3.31
N ALA A 330 8.55 -4.58 -2.74
CA ALA A 330 7.27 -5.14 -3.14
C ALA A 330 6.25 -4.04 -3.46
N ALA A 331 5.28 -4.37 -4.31
CA ALA A 331 4.06 -3.61 -4.46
C ALA A 331 2.92 -4.30 -3.70
N LEU A 332 2.06 -3.52 -3.06
CA LEU A 332 0.84 -4.02 -2.42
C LEU A 332 -0.35 -3.53 -3.23
N ILE A 333 -1.01 -4.45 -3.95
CA ILE A 333 -2.10 -4.11 -4.87
C ILE A 333 -3.22 -5.15 -4.80
N PRO A 334 -4.50 -4.75 -4.92
CA PRO A 334 -5.58 -5.69 -5.14
C PRO A 334 -5.45 -6.41 -6.49
N ASP A 335 -5.72 -7.71 -6.53
CA ASP A 335 -5.90 -8.45 -7.76
C ASP A 335 -7.22 -8.09 -8.48
N ARG A 336 -7.49 -8.72 -9.62
CA ARG A 336 -8.72 -8.48 -10.41
C ARG A 336 -10.00 -8.79 -9.63
N LEU A 337 -9.91 -9.65 -8.61
CA LEU A 337 -11.01 -10.03 -7.73
C LEU A 337 -11.15 -9.10 -6.53
N GLY A 338 -10.26 -8.11 -6.39
CA GLY A 338 -10.24 -7.19 -5.27
C GLY A 338 -9.57 -7.73 -4.01
N VAL A 339 -8.81 -8.82 -4.11
CA VAL A 339 -8.05 -9.38 -2.99
C VAL A 339 -6.66 -8.76 -2.99
N TRP A 340 -6.26 -8.17 -1.88
CA TRP A 340 -4.95 -7.57 -1.67
C TRP A 340 -3.84 -8.60 -1.79
N GLN A 341 -2.90 -8.36 -2.71
CA GLN A 341 -1.72 -9.18 -2.93
C GLN A 341 -0.45 -8.36 -2.68
N ALA A 342 0.55 -8.98 -2.07
CA ALA A 342 1.91 -8.46 -2.08
C ALA A 342 2.69 -9.10 -3.24
N THR A 343 3.16 -8.27 -4.16
CA THR A 343 3.95 -8.68 -5.32
C THR A 343 5.39 -8.23 -5.11
N PRO A 344 6.31 -9.14 -4.73
CA PRO A 344 7.73 -8.81 -4.68
C PRO A 344 8.23 -8.55 -6.10
N ILE A 345 9.13 -7.57 -6.24
CA ILE A 345 9.73 -7.20 -7.52
C ILE A 345 11.20 -7.57 -7.47
N ALA A 346 11.59 -8.35 -8.47
CA ALA A 346 12.96 -8.75 -8.71
C ALA A 346 13.20 -8.64 -10.23
N PRO A 347 14.46 -8.65 -10.70
CA PRO A 347 14.74 -8.81 -12.12
C PRO A 347 13.98 -10.01 -12.73
N PRO A 348 13.71 -10.00 -14.06
CA PRO A 348 13.10 -11.13 -14.74
C PRO A 348 13.75 -12.46 -14.34
N ALA A 349 12.93 -13.44 -13.95
CA ALA A 349 13.41 -14.76 -13.57
C ALA A 349 14.06 -15.47 -14.75
N ALA A 350 14.95 -16.42 -14.49
CA ALA A 350 15.61 -17.20 -15.56
C ALA A 350 14.63 -18.09 -16.36
N VAL A 351 13.48 -18.41 -15.77
CA VAL A 351 12.40 -19.17 -16.38
C VAL A 351 11.17 -18.28 -16.46
N ALA A 352 10.52 -18.23 -17.62
CA ALA A 352 9.31 -17.47 -17.80
C ALA A 352 8.09 -18.19 -17.22
N ASP A 353 7.19 -17.44 -16.60
CA ASP A 353 5.86 -17.89 -16.22
C ASP A 353 4.94 -18.02 -17.46
N LEU A 354 5.19 -17.23 -18.50
CA LEU A 354 4.46 -17.28 -19.78
C LEU A 354 5.38 -16.93 -20.95
N THR A 355 5.20 -17.59 -22.10
CA THR A 355 5.89 -17.24 -23.35
C THR A 355 4.91 -16.66 -24.35
N LEU A 356 5.22 -15.47 -24.88
CA LEU A 356 4.53 -14.84 -26.00
C LEU A 356 5.33 -15.04 -27.28
N LEU A 357 4.70 -15.68 -28.25
CA LEU A 357 5.22 -15.87 -29.60
C LEU A 357 4.70 -14.77 -30.55
N GLU A 358 5.31 -14.69 -31.74
CA GLU A 358 5.01 -13.65 -32.74
C GLU A 358 3.53 -13.58 -33.13
N ASP A 359 2.85 -14.71 -33.28
CA ASP A 359 1.45 -14.81 -33.67
C ASP A 359 0.47 -14.32 -32.59
N GLN A 360 0.91 -14.32 -31.34
CA GLN A 360 0.16 -13.83 -30.18
C GLN A 360 0.30 -12.32 -29.99
N ILE A 361 1.30 -11.69 -30.62
CA ILE A 361 1.60 -10.27 -30.48
C ILE A 361 0.88 -9.49 -31.60
N LYS A 362 -0.08 -8.65 -31.23
CA LYS A 362 -0.85 -7.83 -32.18
C LYS A 362 -0.22 -6.48 -32.47
N ASP A 363 0.47 -5.91 -31.48
CA ASP A 363 1.25 -4.68 -31.62
C ASP A 363 2.39 -4.67 -30.59
N LEU A 364 3.50 -4.02 -30.94
CA LEU A 364 4.70 -3.94 -30.11
C LEU A 364 5.35 -2.57 -30.22
N GLN A 365 5.42 -1.86 -29.08
CA GLN A 365 5.99 -0.52 -28.99
C GLN A 365 7.06 -0.48 -27.90
N ALA A 366 8.21 0.11 -28.22
CA ALA A 366 9.20 0.45 -27.19
C ALA A 366 8.67 1.67 -26.43
N ASP A 367 8.69 1.62 -25.10
CA ASP A 367 8.27 2.74 -24.29
C ASP A 367 9.48 3.63 -23.98
N GLU A 368 9.57 4.75 -24.70
CA GLU A 368 10.67 5.71 -24.56
C GLU A 368 10.65 6.46 -23.21
N SER A 369 9.57 6.32 -22.42
CA SER A 369 9.49 6.86 -21.05
C SER A 369 10.22 6.01 -20.01
N ALA A 370 10.90 4.94 -20.43
CA ALA A 370 11.66 4.06 -19.54
C ALA A 370 12.67 4.85 -18.68
N PRO A 371 12.74 4.58 -17.36
CA PRO A 371 13.67 5.28 -16.49
C PRO A 371 15.12 5.00 -16.86
N ALA A 372 15.95 6.04 -16.80
CA ALA A 372 17.39 5.90 -16.95
C ALA A 372 17.98 4.89 -15.94
N PRO A 373 19.08 4.19 -16.28
CA PRO A 373 19.74 3.28 -15.35
C PRO A 373 20.23 3.97 -14.07
N ALA A 374 20.20 3.23 -12.96
CA ALA A 374 20.61 3.74 -11.65
C ALA A 374 22.15 3.77 -11.53
N GLY A 375 22.73 4.97 -11.45
CA GLY A 375 24.17 5.14 -11.18
C GLY A 375 24.49 5.28 -9.69
N ILE A 376 23.52 5.78 -8.91
CA ILE A 376 23.61 5.91 -7.45
C ILE A 376 22.28 5.43 -6.86
N ILE A 377 22.36 4.61 -5.81
CA ILE A 377 21.20 4.11 -5.08
C ILE A 377 21.39 4.46 -3.60
N ARG A 378 20.40 5.15 -3.04
CA ARG A 378 20.36 5.61 -1.64
C ARG A 378 19.14 5.02 -0.96
N VAL A 379 19.37 4.18 0.04
CA VAL A 379 18.31 3.53 0.82
C VAL A 379 18.31 4.08 2.23
N GLY A 380 17.22 4.77 2.58
CA GLY A 380 16.98 5.33 3.89
C GLY A 380 16.62 4.23 4.88
N TYR A 381 17.37 4.13 5.98
CA TYR A 381 17.16 3.15 7.05
C TYR A 381 17.31 3.81 8.40
N GLY A 382 16.75 3.14 9.41
CA GLY A 382 16.61 3.65 10.76
C GLY A 382 15.93 5.01 10.70
N LYS A 383 14.62 5.11 10.86
CA LYS A 383 14.06 6.44 11.10
C LYS A 383 14.30 6.84 12.57
N ILE A 384 14.71 8.08 12.82
CA ILE A 384 14.59 8.77 14.11
C ILE A 384 13.38 9.72 14.00
N TRP A 385 12.42 9.61 14.92
CA TRP A 385 11.21 10.45 14.89
C TRP A 385 11.37 11.76 15.66
N THR A 386 12.22 11.79 16.69
CA THR A 386 12.63 13.00 17.40
C THR A 386 14.09 13.31 17.10
N THR A 387 14.36 14.31 16.24
CA THR A 387 15.71 14.78 15.96
C THR A 387 16.18 15.79 17.00
N PHE A 388 17.49 15.90 17.19
CA PHE A 388 18.09 16.73 18.22
C PHE A 388 19.10 17.71 17.63
N SER A 389 19.07 18.97 18.07
CA SER A 389 20.14 19.91 17.80
C SER A 389 21.28 19.72 18.82
N GLY A 390 22.49 20.21 18.52
CA GLY A 390 23.65 20.05 19.42
C GLY A 390 23.45 20.62 20.82
N GLY A 391 22.61 21.66 20.97
CA GLY A 391 22.25 22.25 22.27
C GLY A 391 21.34 21.34 23.09
N ASP A 392 20.43 20.62 22.43
CA ASP A 392 19.44 19.74 23.05
C ASP A 392 20.02 18.41 23.49
N LEU A 393 21.18 18.02 22.96
CA LEU A 393 21.85 16.77 23.29
C LEU A 393 22.53 16.80 24.66
N ALA A 394 22.51 15.65 25.33
CA ALA A 394 23.26 15.43 26.55
C ALA A 394 24.75 15.71 26.31
N PRO A 395 25.48 16.36 27.26
CA PRO A 395 26.88 16.72 27.05
C PRO A 395 27.77 15.55 26.61
N ALA A 396 27.51 14.34 27.10
CA ALA A 396 28.25 13.12 26.77
C ALA A 396 28.10 12.66 25.31
N LEU A 397 27.05 13.09 24.59
CA LEU A 397 26.83 12.73 23.19
C LEU A 397 27.42 13.74 22.22
N ARG A 398 27.71 14.96 22.65
CA ARG A 398 28.17 16.04 21.76
C ARG A 398 29.48 15.65 21.07
N ASN A 399 29.59 15.98 19.78
CA ASN A 399 30.75 15.65 18.92
C ASN A 399 31.05 14.15 18.82
N THR A 400 30.02 13.30 18.92
CA THR A 400 30.13 11.85 18.70
C THR A 400 29.33 11.43 17.47
N ALA A 401 29.62 10.26 16.91
CA ALA A 401 28.82 9.66 15.85
C ALA A 401 27.34 9.46 16.26
N ALA A 402 27.06 9.29 17.55
CA ALA A 402 25.70 9.21 18.06
C ALA A 402 24.96 10.54 17.94
N ALA A 403 25.64 11.68 18.16
CA ALA A 403 25.05 13.00 17.92
C ALA A 403 24.70 13.22 16.44
N GLU A 404 25.60 12.83 15.52
CA GLU A 404 25.34 12.91 14.08
C GLU A 404 24.13 12.05 13.68
N LYS A 405 24.05 10.82 14.22
CA LYS A 405 22.89 9.92 14.02
C LYS A 405 21.57 10.56 14.46
N LEU A 406 21.58 11.25 15.60
CA LEU A 406 20.39 11.87 16.20
C LEU A 406 20.01 13.23 15.57
N GLY A 407 20.94 13.86 14.86
CA GLY A 407 20.69 15.09 14.12
C GLY A 407 19.91 14.90 12.81
N SER A 408 19.81 13.66 12.31
CA SER A 408 19.18 13.35 11.02
C SER A 408 18.02 12.36 11.17
N THR A 409 16.90 12.63 10.50
CA THR A 409 15.72 11.75 10.49
C THR A 409 16.04 10.36 9.95
N TRP A 410 16.87 10.29 8.91
CA TRP A 410 17.23 9.06 8.21
C TRP A 410 18.74 8.84 8.18
N ARG A 411 19.14 7.58 8.14
CA ARG A 411 20.50 7.18 7.74
C ARG A 411 20.42 6.60 6.34
N TRP A 412 21.50 6.69 5.57
CA TRP A 412 21.49 6.33 4.16
C TRP A 412 22.57 5.29 3.88
N ALA A 413 22.15 4.11 3.43
CA ALA A 413 23.05 3.17 2.78
C ALA A 413 23.18 3.60 1.30
N VAL A 414 24.41 3.91 0.88
CA VAL A 414 24.70 4.43 -0.46
C VAL A 414 25.48 3.39 -1.25
N LEU A 415 24.94 3.02 -2.41
CA LEU A 415 25.59 2.12 -3.37
C LEU A 415 25.80 2.88 -4.68
N GLU A 416 27.05 2.93 -5.14
CA GLU A 416 27.39 3.50 -6.45
C GLU A 416 27.69 2.40 -7.47
N ASP A 417 27.15 2.53 -8.68
CA ASP A 417 27.47 1.63 -9.79
C ASP A 417 28.45 2.30 -10.76
N ALA A 418 29.74 2.01 -10.57
CA ALA A 418 30.79 2.52 -11.43
C ALA A 418 30.64 2.07 -12.89
N ALA A 419 30.06 0.90 -13.17
CA ALA A 419 29.88 0.39 -14.53
C ALA A 419 28.81 1.19 -15.29
N VAL A 420 27.69 1.50 -14.62
CA VAL A 420 26.66 2.39 -15.16
C VAL A 420 27.23 3.77 -15.42
N LYS A 421 27.91 4.37 -14.42
CA LYS A 421 28.48 5.72 -14.53
C LYS A 421 29.51 5.84 -15.68
N ALA A 422 30.36 4.82 -15.84
CA ALA A 422 31.36 4.80 -16.91
C ALA A 422 30.74 4.62 -18.30
N ARG A 423 29.71 3.77 -18.43
CA ARG A 423 29.07 3.48 -19.72
C ARG A 423 28.14 4.61 -20.19
N LEU A 424 27.47 5.28 -19.25
CA LEU A 424 26.42 6.27 -19.54
C LEU A 424 26.73 7.63 -18.86
N PRO A 425 27.86 8.28 -19.19
CA PRO A 425 28.23 9.55 -18.57
C PRO A 425 27.15 10.62 -18.85
N GLY A 426 26.55 11.16 -17.79
CA GLY A 426 25.49 12.19 -17.88
C GLY A 426 24.08 11.66 -18.18
N ALA A 427 23.90 10.34 -18.33
CA ALA A 427 22.60 9.72 -18.66
C ALA A 427 22.13 8.68 -17.61
N TRP A 428 22.74 8.67 -16.43
CA TRP A 428 22.33 7.86 -15.27
C TRP A 428 21.53 8.69 -14.27
N ARG A 429 20.77 8.02 -13.39
CA ARG A 429 19.98 8.67 -12.33
C ARG A 429 20.36 8.22 -10.92
N THR A 430 19.97 9.02 -9.94
CA THR A 430 19.98 8.65 -8.53
C THR A 430 18.61 8.09 -8.15
N ILE A 431 18.59 6.90 -7.54
CA ILE A 431 17.40 6.36 -6.87
C ILE A 431 17.55 6.67 -5.38
N GLU A 432 16.57 7.34 -4.80
CA GLU A 432 16.50 7.58 -3.36
C GLU A 432 15.15 7.08 -2.84
N ILE A 433 15.18 6.16 -1.87
CA ILE A 433 13.98 5.62 -1.24
C ILE A 433 14.06 5.64 0.27
N GLU A 434 12.97 6.05 0.91
CA GLU A 434 12.77 5.95 2.34
C GLU A 434 12.07 4.63 2.69
N THR A 435 12.55 3.92 3.71
CA THR A 435 12.08 2.57 4.05
C THR A 435 11.86 2.39 5.54
N ALA A 436 11.14 1.34 5.94
CA ALA A 436 10.95 1.00 7.36
C ALA A 436 12.13 0.20 7.97
N LEU A 437 13.22 -0.05 7.22
CA LEU A 437 14.35 -0.86 7.67
C LEU A 437 15.02 -0.27 8.91
N ARG A 438 15.50 -1.13 9.82
CA ARG A 438 16.19 -0.71 11.05
C ARG A 438 17.71 -0.83 11.01
N SER A 439 18.25 -1.68 10.15
CA SER A 439 19.70 -1.92 10.05
C SER A 439 20.30 -1.44 8.72
N GLU A 440 21.59 -1.08 8.75
CA GLU A 440 22.33 -0.70 7.55
C GLU A 440 22.57 -1.89 6.61
N ALA A 441 22.81 -3.07 7.19
CA ALA A 441 23.07 -4.29 6.42
C ALA A 441 21.87 -4.65 5.54
N ASP A 442 20.64 -4.56 6.09
CA ASP A 442 19.42 -4.80 5.32
C ASP A 442 19.20 -3.72 4.25
N ALA A 443 19.54 -2.46 4.56
CA ALA A 443 19.44 -1.36 3.61
C ALA A 443 20.41 -1.52 2.43
N LEU A 444 21.62 -2.01 2.69
CA LEU A 444 22.60 -2.34 1.65
C LEU A 444 22.16 -3.57 0.83
N ALA A 445 21.53 -4.56 1.46
CA ALA A 445 20.95 -5.70 0.74
C ALA A 445 19.85 -5.24 -0.23
N LEU A 446 18.96 -4.35 0.22
CA LEU A 446 17.94 -3.74 -0.64
C LEU A 446 18.55 -2.88 -1.76
N ALA A 447 19.62 -2.11 -1.47
CA ALA A 447 20.33 -1.35 -2.49
C ALA A 447 20.90 -2.24 -3.60
N ASN A 448 21.42 -3.42 -3.24
CA ASN A 448 21.88 -4.41 -4.23
C ASN A 448 20.74 -5.01 -5.06
N GLN A 449 19.58 -5.26 -4.46
CA GLN A 449 18.39 -5.70 -5.20
C GLN A 449 17.91 -4.64 -6.21
N LEU A 450 17.88 -3.37 -5.79
CA LEU A 450 17.58 -2.24 -6.67
C LEU A 450 18.61 -2.09 -7.79
N LYS A 451 19.90 -2.31 -7.51
CA LYS A 451 20.94 -2.34 -8.54
C LYS A 451 20.68 -3.43 -9.56
N ALA A 452 20.30 -4.63 -9.12
CA ALA A 452 19.97 -5.71 -10.04
C ALA A 452 18.76 -5.37 -10.92
N LEU A 453 17.79 -4.63 -10.37
CA LEU A 453 16.56 -4.25 -11.07
C LEU A 453 16.71 -3.05 -12.01
N PHE A 454 17.49 -2.03 -11.64
CA PHE A 454 17.60 -0.76 -12.36
C PHE A 454 18.99 -0.48 -12.94
N GLY A 455 19.96 -1.34 -12.68
CA GLY A 455 21.29 -1.29 -13.30
C GLY A 455 21.30 -1.84 -14.73
N LEU A 456 22.49 -2.12 -15.23
CA LEU A 456 22.67 -2.78 -16.51
C LEU A 456 22.29 -4.27 -16.43
N ARG A 457 21.83 -4.81 -17.54
CA ARG A 457 21.67 -6.26 -17.75
C ARG A 457 23.04 -6.96 -17.72
N SER A 458 23.03 -8.29 -17.67
CA SER A 458 24.24 -9.11 -17.72
C SER A 458 25.06 -8.92 -19.00
N ASP A 459 24.42 -8.57 -20.12
CA ASP A 459 25.06 -8.20 -21.39
C ASP A 459 25.55 -6.72 -21.42
N GLY A 460 25.38 -6.00 -20.31
CA GLY A 460 25.73 -4.60 -20.15
C GLY A 460 24.75 -3.61 -20.78
N ALA A 461 23.69 -4.07 -21.45
CA ALA A 461 22.68 -3.16 -22.02
C ALA A 461 21.78 -2.56 -20.92
N PRO A 462 21.25 -1.35 -21.11
CA PRO A 462 20.21 -0.82 -20.23
C PRO A 462 18.93 -1.64 -20.39
N ARG A 463 18.17 -1.77 -19.30
CA ARG A 463 16.82 -2.34 -19.34
C ARG A 463 15.87 -1.42 -20.09
N ARG A 464 14.83 -2.00 -20.70
CA ARG A 464 13.84 -1.26 -21.47
C ARG A 464 12.43 -1.64 -21.07
N GLN A 465 11.52 -0.70 -21.28
CA GLN A 465 10.09 -0.91 -21.14
C GLN A 465 9.46 -1.14 -22.52
N TRP A 466 8.50 -2.06 -22.59
CA TRP A 466 7.76 -2.41 -23.79
C TRP A 466 6.27 -2.38 -23.51
N LYS A 467 5.49 -1.87 -24.47
CA LYS A 467 4.04 -2.05 -24.53
C LYS A 467 3.73 -3.10 -25.59
N VAL A 468 3.06 -4.17 -25.16
CA VAL A 468 2.70 -5.31 -26.01
C VAL A 468 1.19 -5.45 -26.01
N THR A 469 0.58 -5.46 -27.20
CA THR A 469 -0.84 -5.75 -27.34
C THR A 469 -1.01 -7.24 -27.60
N VAL A 470 -1.79 -7.92 -26.77
CA VAL A 470 -2.07 -9.36 -26.84
C VAL A 470 -3.57 -9.62 -26.85
N GLU A 471 -3.98 -10.82 -27.26
CA GLU A 471 -5.37 -11.25 -27.10
C GLU A 471 -5.72 -11.40 -25.62
N LEU A 472 -6.91 -10.94 -25.25
CA LEU A 472 -7.44 -11.08 -23.90
C LEU A 472 -7.94 -12.52 -23.73
N THR A 473 -7.04 -13.46 -23.41
CA THR A 473 -7.37 -14.85 -23.10
C THR A 473 -7.47 -15.08 -21.59
N ASP A 474 -8.01 -16.23 -21.17
CA ASP A 474 -8.03 -16.60 -19.74
C ASP A 474 -6.63 -16.79 -19.18
N GLU A 475 -5.69 -17.31 -20.00
CA GLU A 475 -4.28 -17.44 -19.63
C GLU A 475 -3.62 -16.06 -19.42
N ALA A 476 -3.87 -15.11 -20.33
CA ALA A 476 -3.40 -13.74 -20.19
C ALA A 476 -3.97 -13.05 -18.93
N LEU A 477 -5.26 -13.29 -18.63
CA LEU A 477 -5.91 -12.77 -17.43
C LEU A 477 -5.50 -13.48 -16.15
N ALA A 478 -5.07 -14.74 -16.22
CA ALA A 478 -4.63 -15.51 -15.07
C ALA A 478 -3.23 -15.11 -14.62
N LEU A 479 -2.41 -14.53 -15.50
CA LEU A 479 -1.06 -14.08 -15.16
C LEU A 479 -1.11 -12.85 -14.23
N PRO A 480 -0.63 -12.94 -12.97
CA PRO A 480 -0.59 -11.79 -12.08
C PRO A 480 0.56 -10.84 -12.47
N LEU A 481 0.42 -9.57 -12.07
CA LEU A 481 1.51 -8.60 -12.18
C LEU A 481 2.73 -9.06 -11.36
N GLY A 482 3.93 -8.72 -11.83
CA GLY A 482 5.22 -9.11 -11.26
C GLY A 482 5.79 -10.42 -11.79
N LYS A 483 5.07 -11.12 -12.67
CA LYS A 483 5.53 -12.37 -13.30
C LYS A 483 6.44 -12.13 -14.49
N THR A 484 7.25 -13.14 -14.82
CA THR A 484 8.21 -13.09 -15.92
C THR A 484 7.56 -13.60 -17.21
N VAL A 485 7.57 -12.77 -18.24
CA VAL A 485 7.09 -13.08 -19.59
C VAL A 485 8.30 -13.17 -20.52
N ARG A 486 8.41 -14.26 -21.28
CA ARG A 486 9.34 -14.34 -22.41
C ARG A 486 8.68 -13.76 -23.64
N LEU A 487 9.28 -12.73 -24.22
CA LEU A 487 8.82 -12.10 -25.46
C LEU A 487 9.71 -12.57 -26.62
N VAL A 488 9.13 -13.35 -27.53
CA VAL A 488 9.80 -13.83 -28.75
C VAL A 488 9.20 -13.10 -29.95
N TYR A 489 9.95 -12.18 -30.53
CA TYR A 489 9.53 -11.37 -31.69
C TYR A 489 10.68 -11.24 -32.71
N PRO A 490 10.84 -12.24 -33.61
CA PRO A 490 11.91 -12.29 -34.60
C PRO A 490 12.07 -11.06 -35.49
N PRO A 491 10.99 -10.35 -35.94
CA PRO A 491 11.13 -9.17 -36.80
C PRO A 491 11.97 -8.03 -36.17
N ARG A 492 12.10 -7.98 -34.85
CA ARG A 492 12.99 -7.06 -34.13
C ARG A 492 14.17 -7.75 -33.43
N GLY A 493 14.39 -9.03 -33.70
CA GLY A 493 15.44 -9.82 -33.05
C GLY A 493 15.27 -9.93 -31.53
N LEU A 494 14.03 -9.90 -31.03
CA LEU A 494 13.75 -9.98 -29.60
C LEU A 494 13.54 -11.44 -29.19
N ASP A 495 14.33 -11.89 -28.22
CA ASP A 495 14.09 -13.08 -27.41
C ASP A 495 14.55 -12.73 -25.99
N VAL A 496 13.64 -12.16 -25.20
CA VAL A 496 13.98 -11.52 -23.92
C VAL A 496 12.98 -11.87 -22.82
N LEU A 497 13.48 -11.96 -21.60
CA LEU A 497 12.69 -12.15 -20.39
C LEU A 497 12.38 -10.78 -19.77
N LEU A 498 11.11 -10.49 -19.54
CA LEU A 498 10.60 -9.21 -19.07
C LEU A 498 9.62 -9.43 -17.90
N LEU A 499 9.50 -8.49 -16.97
CA LEU A 499 8.51 -8.47 -15.92
C LEU A 499 7.23 -7.82 -16.39
N LEU A 500 6.07 -8.42 -16.10
CA LEU A 500 4.77 -7.79 -16.29
C LEU A 500 4.51 -6.74 -15.20
N LEU A 501 4.65 -5.46 -15.52
CA LEU A 501 4.46 -4.36 -14.57
C LEU A 501 3.03 -3.81 -14.53
N GLY A 502 2.32 -3.90 -15.65
CA GLY A 502 0.97 -3.37 -15.77
C GLY A 502 0.21 -3.96 -16.94
N GLU A 503 -1.10 -3.77 -16.88
CA GLU A 503 -2.07 -4.33 -17.81
C GLU A 503 -3.25 -3.38 -18.01
N GLU A 504 -3.77 -3.35 -19.23
CA GLU A 504 -4.96 -2.60 -19.61
C GLU A 504 -5.90 -3.54 -20.38
N PRO A 505 -6.72 -4.35 -19.69
CA PRO A 505 -7.67 -5.24 -20.35
C PRO A 505 -8.78 -4.44 -21.04
N GLY A 506 -9.22 -4.90 -22.21
CA GLY A 506 -10.23 -4.22 -23.02
C GLY A 506 -9.67 -3.06 -23.86
N ARG A 507 -8.34 -3.00 -24.03
CA ARG A 507 -7.66 -2.02 -24.87
C ARG A 507 -6.70 -2.69 -25.86
N PRO A 508 -6.56 -2.16 -27.09
CA PRO A 508 -7.32 -1.04 -27.67
C PRO A 508 -8.76 -1.41 -28.07
N SER A 509 -9.10 -2.70 -28.04
CA SER A 509 -10.45 -3.21 -28.26
C SER A 509 -10.82 -4.23 -27.17
N ARG A 510 -12.11 -4.55 -27.05
CA ARG A 510 -12.66 -5.38 -25.95
C ARG A 510 -12.04 -6.78 -25.83
N ASP A 511 -11.52 -7.33 -26.93
CA ASP A 511 -10.95 -8.67 -27.01
C ASP A 511 -9.41 -8.66 -26.88
N LEU A 512 -8.82 -7.49 -26.61
CA LEU A 512 -7.37 -7.29 -26.47
C LEU A 512 -6.99 -6.76 -25.08
N ALA A 513 -5.71 -6.90 -24.75
CA ALA A 513 -5.08 -6.26 -23.59
C ALA A 513 -3.75 -5.62 -24.00
N ILE A 514 -3.44 -4.46 -23.40
CA ILE A 514 -2.10 -3.89 -23.47
C ILE A 514 -1.34 -4.28 -22.21
N TRP A 515 -0.18 -4.88 -22.36
CA TRP A 515 0.75 -5.20 -21.28
C TRP A 515 1.94 -4.25 -21.28
N THR A 516 2.32 -3.79 -20.10
CA THR A 516 3.56 -3.04 -19.87
C THR A 516 4.60 -3.99 -19.29
N LEU A 517 5.66 -4.25 -20.05
CA LEU A 517 6.72 -5.19 -19.72
C LEU A 517 8.05 -4.46 -19.46
N TRP A 518 8.86 -4.91 -18.49
CA TRP A 518 10.17 -4.31 -18.12
C TRP A 518 11.29 -5.33 -18.00
N GLY A 519 12.45 -5.09 -18.61
CA GLY A 519 13.61 -5.97 -18.40
C GLY A 519 14.86 -5.66 -19.19
#